data_AF-A0A8T0WT75-F1
#
_entry.id   AF-A0A8T0WT75-F1
#
_cell.length_a   1.000
_cell.length_b   1.000
_cell.length_c   1.000
_cell.angle_alpha   90.00
_cell.angle_beta   90.00
_cell.angle_gamma   90.00
#
_symmetry.space_group_name_H-M   'P 1'
#
loop_
_entity.id
_entity.type
_entity.pdbx_description
1 polymer ?
#
loop_
_entity_poly.entity_id
_entity_poly.type
_entity_poly.pdbx_seq_one_letter_code
_entity_poly.pdbx_strand_id
1 'polypeptide(L)'
;MVSVNWVDHRTFGLSMQVYGSVSHHVMNIMGVAIMEAQYTKYIRGLLHDDECGKIIIHTDLAVMLQDTESIPADIVVSLSEKKIGFRLDNADLAFVPLRKYSYWYIVVANFRDGRFEVICPFKDIAIIQSDAFNVICKFRKVFKAVHSRSTRVDIYDMPTVFGSVSNQTNHGVFVLQLLLAYDGKTHFHYKEEHAKPLRESITYYLCTHEENELIMPEIKDIARQHHKQKVTIHLHGSQGKSFFVSCKIFSSFF
;
A
#
# COMPACT_ATOMS: atom_id res chain seq x y z
N MET A 1 -0.26 -5.62 22.16
CA MET A 1 1.21 -5.51 22.10
C MET A 1 1.49 -4.69 20.86
N VAL A 2 1.69 -3.39 21.03
CA VAL A 2 1.96 -2.46 19.93
C VAL A 2 3.29 -2.91 19.33
N SER A 3 3.29 -3.45 18.12
CA SER A 3 4.57 -3.63 17.43
C SER A 3 5.10 -2.22 17.17
N VAL A 4 6.29 -1.94 17.68
CA VAL A 4 6.94 -0.65 17.42
C VAL A 4 7.26 -0.64 15.93
N ASN A 5 6.41 0.00 15.13
CA ASN A 5 6.60 0.15 13.69
C ASN A 5 7.46 1.38 13.48
N TRP A 6 8.77 1.22 13.63
CA TRP A 6 9.73 2.30 13.47
C TRP A 6 10.61 2.07 12.23
N VAL A 7 11.03 3.16 11.61
CA VAL A 7 12.09 3.18 10.61
C VAL A 7 13.12 4.19 11.04
N ASP A 8 14.41 3.83 10.98
CA ASP A 8 15.46 4.78 11.29
C ASP A 8 15.60 5.84 10.19
N HIS A 9 16.11 7.02 10.57
CA HIS A 9 16.28 8.15 9.67
C HIS A 9 17.10 7.80 8.41
N ARG A 10 18.14 6.95 8.55
CA ARG A 10 18.99 6.57 7.42
C ARG A 10 18.22 5.68 6.44
N THR A 11 17.52 4.65 6.92
CA THR A 11 16.70 3.77 6.08
C THR A 11 15.58 4.54 5.39
N PHE A 12 14.93 5.45 6.11
CA PHE A 12 13.90 6.32 5.55
C PHE A 12 14.46 7.25 4.47
N GLY A 13 15.53 7.99 4.78
CA GLY A 13 16.19 8.91 3.84
C GLY A 13 16.68 8.21 2.57
N LEU A 14 17.35 7.06 2.69
CA LEU A 14 17.78 6.26 1.54
C LEU A 14 16.62 5.70 0.72
N SER A 15 15.49 5.41 1.37
CA SER A 15 14.30 4.95 0.67
C SER A 15 13.60 6.08 -0.07
N MET A 16 13.64 7.31 0.43
CA MET A 16 12.96 8.49 -0.13
C MET A 16 13.82 9.34 -1.06
N GLN A 17 15.14 9.14 -1.10
CA GLN A 17 16.01 9.84 -2.05
C GLN A 17 15.66 9.54 -3.50
N VAL A 18 16.02 10.46 -4.40
CA VAL A 18 15.82 10.27 -5.84
C VAL A 18 16.54 9.00 -6.29
N TYR A 19 15.81 8.13 -7.02
CA TYR A 19 16.27 6.79 -7.44
C TYR A 19 16.57 5.79 -6.31
N GLY A 20 16.30 6.14 -5.04
CA GLY A 20 16.49 5.25 -3.90
C GLY A 20 15.55 4.03 -3.93
N SER A 21 16.05 2.84 -3.62
CA SER A 21 15.19 1.67 -3.48
C SER A 21 14.39 1.75 -2.19
N VAL A 22 13.08 1.56 -2.27
CA VAL A 22 12.21 1.58 -1.07
C VAL A 22 12.48 0.35 -0.22
N SER A 23 12.83 0.57 1.05
CA SER A 23 12.98 -0.48 2.05
C SER A 23 11.63 -1.09 2.44
N HIS A 24 11.64 -2.37 2.81
CA HIS A 24 10.45 -3.05 3.36
C HIS A 24 9.96 -2.38 4.65
N HIS A 25 10.86 -1.84 5.48
CA HIS A 25 10.47 -1.04 6.66
C HIS A 25 9.63 0.18 6.26
N VAL A 26 9.97 0.88 5.17
CA VAL A 26 9.18 2.03 4.68
C VAL A 26 7.84 1.59 4.12
N MET A 27 7.80 0.46 3.40
CA MET A 27 6.54 -0.14 2.93
C MET A 27 5.60 -0.46 4.09
N ASN A 28 6.15 -1.00 5.18
CA ASN A 28 5.41 -1.39 6.37
C ASN A 28 4.85 -0.19 7.14
N ILE A 29 5.67 0.82 7.42
CA ILE A 29 5.15 2.02 8.10
C ILE A 29 4.10 2.75 7.24
N MET A 30 4.19 2.67 5.91
CA MET A 30 3.15 3.20 5.03
C MET A 30 1.84 2.45 5.18
N GLY A 31 1.91 1.11 5.23
CA GLY A 31 0.75 0.27 5.50
C GLY A 31 0.08 0.60 6.83
N VAL A 32 0.88 0.72 7.88
CA VAL A 32 0.42 1.08 9.23
C VAL A 32 -0.20 2.47 9.25
N ALA A 33 0.48 3.48 8.69
CA ALA A 33 -0.02 4.85 8.63
C ALA A 33 -1.42 4.93 7.98
N ILE A 34 -1.61 4.28 6.83
CA ILE A 34 -2.91 4.24 6.15
C ILE A 34 -3.98 3.55 7.01
N MET A 35 -3.65 2.39 7.60
CA MET A 35 -4.61 1.63 8.42
C MET A 35 -5.00 2.38 9.70
N GLU A 36 -4.04 3.04 10.37
CA GLU A 36 -4.31 3.86 11.56
C GLU A 36 -5.14 5.10 11.22
N ALA A 37 -4.82 5.81 10.12
CA ALA A 37 -5.64 6.94 9.67
C ALA A 37 -7.09 6.54 9.37
N GLN A 38 -7.28 5.39 8.69
CA GLN A 38 -8.60 4.82 8.45
C GLN A 38 -9.30 4.44 9.77
N TYR A 39 -8.57 3.82 10.70
CA TYR A 39 -9.09 3.47 12.02
C TYR A 39 -9.57 4.70 12.76
N THR A 40 -8.72 5.70 12.92
CA THR A 40 -9.02 6.97 13.58
C THR A 40 -10.25 7.66 12.97
N LYS A 41 -10.37 7.68 11.63
CA LYS A 41 -11.57 8.17 10.95
C LYS A 41 -12.82 7.38 11.33
N TYR A 42 -12.74 6.04 11.33
CA TYR A 42 -13.85 5.16 11.66
C TYR A 42 -14.35 5.40 13.10
N ILE A 43 -13.46 5.38 14.11
CA ILE A 43 -13.85 5.61 15.52
C ILE A 43 -14.38 7.04 15.76
N ARG A 44 -13.96 8.03 14.95
CA ARG A 44 -14.50 9.40 15.02
C ARG A 44 -15.79 9.61 14.23
N GLY A 45 -16.29 8.59 13.51
CA GLY A 45 -17.45 8.73 12.62
C GLY A 45 -17.20 9.63 11.42
N LEU A 46 -15.93 9.77 11.00
CA LEU A 46 -15.48 10.60 9.88
C LEU A 46 -15.14 9.78 8.62
N LEU A 47 -15.28 8.46 8.68
CA LEU A 47 -15.11 7.60 7.51
C LEU A 47 -16.36 7.76 6.63
N HIS A 48 -16.17 8.26 5.40
CA HIS A 48 -17.28 8.41 4.47
C HIS A 48 -17.67 7.05 3.86
N ASP A 49 -18.96 6.87 3.55
CA ASP A 49 -19.50 5.62 2.98
C ASP A 49 -18.88 5.25 1.62
N ASP A 50 -18.28 6.21 0.91
CA ASP A 50 -17.62 6.00 -0.37
C ASP A 50 -16.12 5.67 -0.26
N GLU A 51 -15.50 5.86 0.91
CA GLU A 51 -14.11 5.49 1.16
C GLU A 51 -13.93 3.97 1.24
N CYS A 52 -12.93 3.44 0.55
CA CYS A 52 -12.64 2.00 0.58
C CYS A 52 -11.98 1.60 1.90
N GLY A 53 -12.54 0.60 2.59
CA GLY A 53 -11.89 -0.06 3.71
C GLY A 53 -10.67 -0.87 3.24
N LYS A 54 -9.46 -0.38 3.51
CA LYS A 54 -8.20 -1.02 3.14
C LYS A 54 -7.64 -1.83 4.30
N ILE A 55 -7.11 -3.00 3.97
CA ILE A 55 -6.19 -3.75 4.83
C ILE A 55 -4.87 -3.88 4.08
N ILE A 56 -3.75 -3.59 4.74
CA ILE A 56 -2.42 -3.68 4.15
C ILE A 56 -1.64 -4.73 4.90
N ILE A 57 -1.32 -5.83 4.20
CA ILE A 57 -0.54 -6.93 4.73
C ILE A 57 0.92 -6.48 4.87
N HIS A 58 1.47 -6.60 6.08
CA HIS A 58 2.87 -6.32 6.36
C HIS A 58 3.79 -7.20 5.49
N THR A 59 4.92 -6.67 5.04
CA THR A 59 5.81 -7.38 4.10
C THR A 59 6.30 -8.71 4.66
N ASP A 60 6.47 -8.83 5.98
CA ASP A 60 6.94 -10.07 6.62
C ASP A 60 5.90 -11.20 6.46
N LEU A 61 4.61 -10.84 6.54
CA LEU A 61 3.50 -11.75 6.28
C LEU A 61 3.34 -12.01 4.78
N ALA A 62 3.58 -11.00 3.94
CA ALA A 62 3.56 -11.13 2.49
C ALA A 62 4.64 -12.11 1.98
N VAL A 63 5.84 -12.10 2.56
CA VAL A 63 6.92 -13.04 2.21
C VAL A 63 6.52 -14.48 2.58
N MET A 64 5.85 -14.71 3.70
CA MET A 64 5.33 -16.04 4.04
C MET A 64 4.27 -16.54 3.05
N LEU A 65 3.53 -15.62 2.40
CA LEU A 65 2.62 -15.97 1.31
C LEU A 65 3.36 -16.29 0.00
N GLN A 66 4.60 -15.82 -0.19
CA GLN A 66 5.44 -16.15 -1.36
C GLN A 66 6.17 -17.48 -1.23
N ASP A 67 6.42 -17.94 0.00
CA ASP A 67 7.05 -19.23 0.24
C ASP A 67 6.27 -20.35 -0.48
N THR A 68 6.94 -21.41 -0.91
CA THR A 68 6.29 -22.59 -1.49
C THR A 68 5.94 -23.65 -0.44
N GLU A 69 6.49 -23.55 0.77
CA GLU A 69 6.21 -24.49 1.85
C GLU A 69 4.79 -24.34 2.43
N SER A 70 4.38 -25.34 3.23
CA SER A 70 2.99 -25.51 3.71
C SER A 70 2.42 -24.27 4.39
N ILE A 71 1.09 -24.15 4.40
CA ILE A 71 0.36 -23.04 5.06
C ILE A 71 0.73 -23.06 6.55
N PRO A 72 1.54 -22.11 7.05
CA PRO A 72 1.82 -22.03 8.46
C PRO A 72 0.55 -21.62 9.18
N ALA A 73 0.18 -22.32 10.26
CA ALA A 73 -0.86 -21.87 11.19
C ALA A 73 -0.62 -20.41 11.64
N ASP A 74 0.64 -19.97 11.61
CA ASP A 74 1.08 -18.62 11.93
C ASP A 74 0.50 -17.55 10.98
N ILE A 75 0.31 -17.84 9.69
CA ILE A 75 -0.33 -16.89 8.75
C ILE A 75 -1.82 -16.75 9.10
N VAL A 76 -2.49 -17.85 9.41
CA VAL A 76 -3.91 -17.87 9.82
C VAL A 76 -4.10 -17.04 11.09
N VAL A 77 -3.22 -17.20 12.08
CA VAL A 77 -3.26 -16.41 13.32
C VAL A 77 -3.02 -14.93 13.03
N SER A 78 -2.05 -14.61 12.17
CA SER A 78 -1.69 -13.23 11.82
C SER A 78 -2.82 -12.51 11.06
N LEU A 79 -3.60 -13.24 10.27
CA LEU A 79 -4.75 -12.69 9.56
C LEU A 79 -6.07 -12.75 10.35
N SER A 80 -6.05 -13.24 11.58
CA SER A 80 -7.25 -13.25 12.42
C SER A 80 -7.66 -11.83 12.83
N GLU A 81 -8.96 -11.62 13.03
CA GLU A 81 -9.51 -10.35 13.54
C GLU A 81 -8.84 -9.91 14.85
N LYS A 82 -8.47 -10.86 15.72
CA LYS A 82 -7.75 -10.59 16.97
C LYS A 82 -6.37 -9.93 16.74
N LYS A 83 -5.75 -10.18 15.58
CA LYS A 83 -4.44 -9.62 15.22
C LYS A 83 -4.53 -8.39 14.33
N ILE A 84 -5.42 -8.39 13.34
CA ILE A 84 -5.62 -7.24 12.45
C ILE A 84 -6.39 -6.11 13.17
N GLY A 85 -7.24 -6.45 14.15
CA GLY A 85 -8.19 -5.54 14.78
C GLY A 85 -9.49 -5.37 13.99
N PHE A 86 -9.56 -5.92 12.77
CA PHE A 86 -10.71 -5.87 11.88
C PHE A 86 -10.92 -7.19 11.15
N ARG A 87 -12.17 -7.45 10.78
CA ARG A 87 -12.55 -8.57 9.93
C ARG A 87 -12.05 -8.35 8.50
N LEU A 88 -11.17 -9.23 8.03
CA LEU A 88 -10.65 -9.17 6.66
C LEU A 88 -11.75 -9.34 5.60
N ASP A 89 -12.80 -10.12 5.89
CA ASP A 89 -13.97 -10.28 5.02
C ASP A 89 -14.90 -9.05 4.99
N ASN A 90 -14.70 -8.08 5.90
CA ASN A 90 -15.38 -6.78 5.87
C ASN A 90 -14.56 -5.71 5.12
N ALA A 91 -13.30 -5.96 4.77
CA ALA A 91 -12.53 -5.02 3.96
C ALA A 91 -13.05 -4.95 2.53
N ASP A 92 -12.79 -3.83 1.87
CA ASP A 92 -13.04 -3.64 0.45
C ASP A 92 -11.85 -4.09 -0.38
N LEU A 93 -10.65 -3.78 0.10
CA LEU A 93 -9.38 -4.06 -0.57
C LEU A 93 -8.39 -4.62 0.45
N ALA A 94 -7.81 -5.78 0.15
CA ALA A 94 -6.64 -6.29 0.87
C ALA A 94 -5.40 -6.20 -0.03
N PHE A 95 -4.43 -5.39 0.40
CA PHE A 95 -3.18 -5.13 -0.30
C PHE A 95 -2.07 -6.03 0.23
N VAL A 96 -1.36 -6.68 -0.68
CA VAL A 96 -0.21 -7.54 -0.39
C VAL A 96 1.00 -6.99 -1.15
N PRO A 97 1.76 -6.04 -0.56
CA PRO A 97 2.98 -5.52 -1.16
C PRO A 97 4.05 -6.62 -1.14
N LEU A 98 4.59 -6.92 -2.31
CA LEU A 98 5.46 -8.07 -2.54
C LEU A 98 6.73 -7.64 -3.24
N ARG A 99 7.79 -8.40 -3.01
CA ARG A 99 9.08 -8.17 -3.66
C ARG A 99 9.61 -9.46 -4.24
N LYS A 100 10.03 -9.40 -5.50
CA LYS A 100 10.77 -10.48 -6.15
C LYS A 100 12.05 -9.90 -6.74
N TYR A 101 13.20 -10.45 -6.34
CA TYR A 101 14.51 -9.85 -6.61
C TYR A 101 14.60 -8.40 -6.09
N SER A 102 14.66 -7.42 -6.99
CA SER A 102 14.64 -5.98 -6.71
C SER A 102 13.33 -5.30 -7.11
N TYR A 103 12.36 -6.05 -7.63
CA TYR A 103 11.10 -5.51 -8.14
C TYR A 103 10.01 -5.56 -7.07
N TRP A 104 9.50 -4.38 -6.72
CA TRP A 104 8.28 -4.24 -5.93
C TRP A 104 7.07 -4.35 -6.83
N TYR A 105 6.08 -5.14 -6.44
CA TYR A 105 4.76 -5.23 -7.07
C TYR A 105 3.70 -5.42 -5.98
N ILE A 106 2.43 -5.41 -6.36
CA ILE A 106 1.35 -5.58 -5.40
C ILE A 106 0.28 -6.53 -5.92
N VAL A 107 -0.17 -7.41 -5.04
CA VAL A 107 -1.40 -8.18 -5.24
C VAL A 107 -2.50 -7.50 -4.42
N VAL A 108 -3.64 -7.24 -5.04
CA VAL A 108 -4.82 -6.67 -4.39
C VAL A 108 -5.96 -7.69 -4.48
N ALA A 109 -6.45 -8.15 -3.34
CA ALA A 109 -7.75 -8.81 -3.28
C ALA A 109 -8.82 -7.72 -3.28
N ASN A 110 -9.42 -7.47 -4.44
CA ASN A 110 -10.48 -6.48 -4.61
C ASN A 110 -11.82 -7.16 -4.36
N PHE A 111 -12.28 -7.14 -3.11
CA PHE A 111 -13.53 -7.75 -2.68
C PHE A 111 -14.75 -7.02 -3.25
N ARG A 112 -14.63 -5.73 -3.58
CA ARG A 112 -15.71 -4.93 -4.18
C ARG A 112 -16.03 -5.39 -5.60
N ASP A 113 -15.00 -5.64 -6.41
CA ASP A 113 -15.15 -6.09 -7.80
C ASP A 113 -15.01 -7.61 -7.96
N GLY A 114 -14.83 -8.34 -6.85
CA GLY A 114 -14.75 -9.80 -6.84
C GLY A 114 -13.57 -10.36 -7.64
N ARG A 115 -12.40 -9.69 -7.65
CA ARG A 115 -11.22 -10.14 -8.40
C ARG A 115 -9.91 -9.93 -7.64
N PHE A 116 -8.90 -10.72 -7.98
CA PHE A 116 -7.51 -10.44 -7.64
C PHE A 116 -6.86 -9.60 -8.74
N GLU A 117 -6.07 -8.62 -8.35
CA GLU A 117 -5.35 -7.75 -9.27
C GLU A 117 -3.87 -7.78 -8.94
N VAL A 118 -3.05 -8.09 -9.94
CA VAL A 118 -1.60 -8.05 -9.83
C VAL A 118 -1.11 -6.82 -10.56
N ILE A 119 -0.73 -5.80 -9.81
CA ILE A 119 -0.33 -4.50 -10.34
C ILE A 119 1.19 -4.40 -10.32
N CYS A 120 1.78 -4.37 -11.51
CA CYS A 120 3.22 -4.34 -11.74
C CYS A 120 3.65 -2.92 -12.13
N PRO A 121 4.47 -2.22 -11.34
CA PRO A 121 5.05 -0.95 -11.73
C PRO A 121 6.28 -1.13 -12.65
N PHE A 122 6.25 -2.15 -13.52
CA PHE A 122 7.26 -2.49 -14.52
C PHE A 122 6.62 -3.26 -15.68
N LYS A 123 7.29 -3.29 -16.83
CA LYS A 123 6.74 -3.82 -18.09
C LYS A 123 6.60 -5.35 -18.09
N ASP A 124 7.63 -6.04 -17.61
CA ASP A 124 7.72 -7.49 -17.76
C ASP A 124 7.03 -8.23 -16.62
N ILE A 125 5.74 -8.51 -16.83
CA ILE A 125 4.88 -9.23 -15.87
C ILE A 125 5.33 -10.69 -15.70
N ALA A 126 5.95 -11.30 -16.72
CA ALA A 126 6.28 -12.72 -16.71
C ALA A 126 7.25 -13.07 -15.56
N ILE A 127 8.10 -12.13 -15.15
CA ILE A 127 9.06 -12.28 -14.03
C ILE A 127 8.36 -12.67 -12.72
N ILE A 128 7.17 -12.10 -12.46
CA ILE A 128 6.45 -12.28 -11.20
C ILE A 128 5.22 -13.19 -11.32
N GLN A 129 4.83 -13.61 -12.52
CA GLN A 129 3.53 -14.24 -12.76
C GLN A 129 3.31 -15.50 -11.90
N SER A 130 4.27 -16.44 -11.92
CA SER A 130 4.21 -17.67 -11.11
C SER A 130 4.18 -17.37 -9.60
N ASP A 131 4.97 -16.38 -9.17
CA ASP A 131 5.05 -15.97 -7.77
C ASP A 131 3.72 -15.35 -7.28
N ALA A 132 3.13 -14.47 -8.08
CA ALA A 132 1.82 -13.89 -7.79
C ALA A 132 0.71 -14.96 -7.74
N PHE A 133 0.72 -15.95 -8.63
CA PHE A 133 -0.24 -17.05 -8.56
C PHE A 133 -0.09 -17.88 -7.28
N ASN A 134 1.13 -18.17 -6.84
CA ASN A 134 1.37 -18.88 -5.58
C ASN A 134 0.83 -18.10 -4.38
N VAL A 135 1.12 -16.79 -4.33
CA VAL A 135 0.59 -15.90 -3.29
C VAL A 135 -0.93 -15.90 -3.28
N ILE A 136 -1.59 -15.75 -4.43
CA ILE A 136 -3.05 -15.75 -4.52
C ILE A 136 -3.64 -17.09 -4.08
N CYS A 137 -3.07 -18.21 -4.53
CA CYS A 137 -3.49 -19.54 -4.12
C CYS A 137 -3.37 -19.74 -2.60
N LYS A 138 -2.27 -19.29 -1.99
CA LYS A 138 -2.10 -19.33 -0.53
C LYS A 138 -3.07 -18.40 0.19
N PHE A 139 -3.23 -17.18 -0.29
CA PHE A 139 -4.17 -16.21 0.27
C PHE A 139 -5.59 -16.77 0.28
N ARG A 140 -6.07 -17.41 -0.80
CA ARG A 140 -7.38 -18.07 -0.85
C ARG A 140 -7.55 -19.12 0.25
N LYS A 141 -6.56 -20.00 0.42
CA LYS A 141 -6.60 -21.07 1.43
C LYS A 141 -6.63 -20.49 2.85
N VAL A 142 -5.78 -19.50 3.13
CA VAL A 142 -5.72 -18.84 4.44
C VAL A 142 -7.00 -18.06 4.72
N PHE A 143 -7.50 -17.29 3.75
CA PHE A 143 -8.75 -16.55 3.87
C PHE A 143 -9.91 -17.50 4.19
N LYS A 144 -10.03 -18.63 3.51
CA LYS A 144 -11.08 -19.61 3.80
C LYS A 144 -10.90 -20.29 5.16
N ALA A 145 -9.67 -20.49 5.62
CA ALA A 145 -9.40 -21.03 6.95
C ALA A 145 -9.84 -20.05 8.06
N VAL A 146 -9.54 -18.75 7.91
CA VAL A 146 -9.92 -17.71 8.88
C VAL A 146 -11.42 -17.38 8.80
N HIS A 147 -11.96 -17.28 7.58
CA HIS A 147 -13.31 -16.80 7.29
C HIS A 147 -14.15 -17.87 6.55
N SER A 148 -14.20 -19.08 7.10
CA SER A 148 -14.88 -20.23 6.47
C SER A 148 -16.35 -19.99 6.12
N ARG A 149 -17.03 -19.16 6.92
CA ARG A 149 -18.44 -18.79 6.80
C ARG A 149 -18.67 -17.42 6.14
N SER A 150 -17.66 -16.79 5.54
CA SER A 150 -17.89 -15.55 4.79
C SER A 150 -18.88 -15.79 3.66
N THR A 151 -19.96 -15.01 3.64
CA THR A 151 -21.00 -15.04 2.60
C THR A 151 -20.87 -13.88 1.63
N ARG A 152 -19.98 -12.91 1.90
CA ARG A 152 -19.80 -11.70 1.10
C ARG A 152 -19.10 -11.99 -0.23
N VAL A 153 -18.11 -12.89 -0.20
CA VAL A 153 -17.25 -13.19 -1.34
C VAL A 153 -16.90 -14.67 -1.35
N ASP A 154 -17.04 -15.33 -2.51
CA ASP A 154 -16.38 -16.60 -2.75
C ASP A 154 -14.95 -16.36 -3.28
N ILE A 155 -13.97 -16.50 -2.40
CA ILE A 155 -12.57 -16.19 -2.70
C ILE A 155 -11.98 -17.07 -3.81
N TYR A 156 -12.52 -18.28 -4.01
CA TYR A 156 -12.02 -19.21 -5.02
C TYR A 156 -12.51 -18.86 -6.42
N ASP A 157 -13.69 -18.24 -6.53
CA ASP A 157 -14.30 -17.83 -7.80
C ASP A 157 -13.77 -16.47 -8.31
N MET A 158 -13.08 -15.70 -7.47
CA MET A 158 -12.49 -14.41 -7.87
C MET A 158 -11.42 -14.61 -8.96
N PRO A 159 -11.60 -14.11 -10.19
CA PRO A 159 -10.57 -14.22 -11.24
C PRO A 159 -9.33 -13.39 -10.91
N THR A 160 -8.23 -13.64 -11.61
CA THR A 160 -6.99 -12.87 -11.48
C THR A 160 -6.74 -12.05 -12.75
N VAL A 161 -6.49 -10.76 -12.60
CA VAL A 161 -6.07 -9.86 -13.68
C VAL A 161 -4.67 -9.34 -13.41
N PHE A 162 -3.88 -9.17 -14.47
CA PHE A 162 -2.54 -8.61 -14.41
C PHE A 162 -2.50 -7.28 -15.14
N GLY A 163 -1.87 -6.28 -14.55
CA GLY A 163 -1.75 -4.95 -15.13
C GLY A 163 -0.37 -4.34 -14.90
N SER A 164 0.28 -3.91 -15.97
CA SER A 164 1.47 -3.06 -15.87
C SER A 164 1.05 -1.60 -15.83
N VAL A 165 1.54 -0.85 -14.84
CA VAL A 165 1.24 0.58 -14.66
C VAL A 165 2.44 1.47 -14.98
N SER A 166 3.60 0.89 -15.32
CA SER A 166 4.82 1.63 -15.63
C SER A 166 5.80 0.75 -16.40
N ASN A 167 6.67 1.38 -17.18
CA ASN A 167 7.83 0.73 -17.82
C ASN A 167 9.16 1.22 -17.22
N GLN A 168 9.11 1.89 -16.08
CA GLN A 168 10.21 2.67 -15.52
C GLN A 168 10.77 2.04 -14.25
N THR A 169 11.97 2.47 -13.86
CA THR A 169 12.54 2.20 -12.53
C THR A 169 11.73 2.90 -11.42
N ASN A 170 12.09 2.75 -10.14
CA ASN A 170 11.36 3.30 -8.97
C ASN A 170 10.06 2.55 -8.60
N HIS A 171 9.97 1.27 -8.92
CA HIS A 171 8.83 0.40 -8.58
C HIS A 171 8.29 0.59 -7.15
N GLY A 172 9.20 0.72 -6.17
CA GLY A 172 8.84 0.90 -4.76
C GLY A 172 7.99 2.15 -4.49
N VAL A 173 8.33 3.32 -5.07
CA VAL A 173 7.54 4.54 -4.84
C VAL A 173 6.16 4.44 -5.49
N PHE A 174 6.07 3.78 -6.65
CA PHE A 174 4.80 3.55 -7.31
C PHE A 174 3.90 2.59 -6.51
N VAL A 175 4.48 1.57 -5.84
CA VAL A 175 3.73 0.73 -4.90
C VAL A 175 3.26 1.52 -3.68
N LEU A 176 4.10 2.37 -3.08
CA LEU A 176 3.68 3.25 -1.97
C LEU A 176 2.50 4.15 -2.38
N GLN A 177 2.53 4.70 -3.60
CA GLN A 177 1.43 5.51 -4.12
C GLN A 177 0.17 4.67 -4.37
N LEU A 178 0.30 3.43 -4.85
CA LEU A 178 -0.85 2.52 -5.00
C LEU A 178 -1.49 2.19 -3.65
N LEU A 179 -0.70 1.92 -2.60
CA LEU A 179 -1.23 1.72 -1.25
C LEU A 179 -2.09 2.91 -0.81
N LEU A 180 -1.55 4.12 -1.00
CA LEU A 180 -2.21 5.36 -0.58
C LEU A 180 -3.50 5.63 -1.37
N ALA A 181 -3.43 5.59 -2.70
CA ALA A 181 -4.44 6.20 -3.56
C ALA A 181 -5.33 5.20 -4.33
N TYR A 182 -4.95 3.92 -4.43
CA TYR A 182 -5.75 2.95 -5.18
C TYR A 182 -7.08 2.69 -4.49
N ASP A 183 -8.17 2.76 -5.26
CA ASP A 183 -9.55 2.61 -4.80
C ASP A 183 -10.24 1.35 -5.38
N GLY A 184 -9.50 0.52 -6.12
CA GLY A 184 -10.03 -0.68 -6.78
C GLY A 184 -10.55 -0.44 -8.21
N LYS A 185 -10.57 0.81 -8.68
CA LYS A 185 -11.12 1.18 -10.01
C LYS A 185 -10.20 2.06 -10.83
N THR A 186 -9.38 2.86 -10.17
CA THR A 186 -8.55 3.87 -10.81
C THR A 186 -7.38 3.25 -11.56
N HIS A 187 -7.31 3.53 -12.86
CA HIS A 187 -6.19 3.07 -13.67
C HIS A 187 -5.02 4.04 -13.52
N PHE A 188 -3.91 3.55 -12.97
CA PHE A 188 -2.69 4.33 -12.82
C PHE A 188 -1.76 4.13 -14.02
N HIS A 189 -1.13 5.22 -14.46
CA HIS A 189 -0.04 5.18 -15.42
C HIS A 189 1.11 6.07 -14.92
N TYR A 190 2.22 5.46 -14.55
CA TYR A 190 3.37 6.15 -14.00
C TYR A 190 4.47 6.32 -15.05
N LYS A 191 5.03 7.53 -15.06
CA LYS A 191 6.23 7.91 -15.80
C LYS A 191 7.36 8.16 -14.81
N GLU A 192 8.59 8.16 -15.31
CA GLU A 192 9.78 8.36 -14.48
C GLU A 192 9.76 9.73 -13.76
N GLU A 193 9.28 10.76 -14.45
CA GLU A 193 9.09 12.12 -13.91
C GLU A 193 8.14 12.18 -12.70
N HIS A 194 7.26 11.19 -12.51
CA HIS A 194 6.38 11.13 -11.35
C HIS A 194 7.11 10.66 -10.09
N ALA A 195 8.25 9.97 -10.20
CA ALA A 195 8.88 9.34 -9.05
C ALA A 195 9.34 10.36 -7.99
N LYS A 196 9.96 11.47 -8.41
CA LYS A 196 10.42 12.53 -7.50
C LYS A 196 9.28 13.21 -6.73
N PRO A 197 8.24 13.79 -7.37
CA PRO A 197 7.15 14.42 -6.63
C PRO A 197 6.37 13.44 -5.76
N LEU A 198 6.26 12.16 -6.16
CA LEU A 198 5.66 11.14 -5.30
C LEU A 198 6.49 10.90 -4.04
N ARG A 199 7.82 10.81 -4.14
CA ARG A 199 8.71 10.70 -2.97
C ARG A 199 8.52 11.88 -2.04
N GLU A 200 8.48 13.11 -2.56
CA GLU A 200 8.27 14.31 -1.75
C GLU A 200 6.92 14.25 -1.02
N SER A 201 5.85 13.91 -1.74
CA SER A 201 4.51 13.81 -1.17
C SER A 201 4.38 12.71 -0.11
N ILE A 202 4.97 11.54 -0.35
CA ILE A 202 4.94 10.42 0.59
C ILE A 202 5.81 10.71 1.81
N THR A 203 6.97 11.34 1.61
CA THR A 203 7.82 11.82 2.70
C THR A 203 7.04 12.76 3.61
N TYR A 204 6.37 13.75 3.02
CA TYR A 204 5.53 14.68 3.78
C TYR A 204 4.42 13.93 4.54
N TYR A 205 3.65 13.08 3.85
CA TYR A 205 2.56 12.29 4.45
C TYR A 205 3.02 11.50 5.69
N LEU A 206 4.16 10.79 5.59
CA LEU A 206 4.68 9.97 6.68
C LEU A 206 5.26 10.81 7.81
N CYS A 207 5.97 11.90 7.50
CA CYS A 207 6.59 12.75 8.51
C CYS A 207 5.56 13.59 9.29
N THR A 208 4.47 14.00 8.65
CA THR A 208 3.41 14.82 9.27
C THR A 208 2.19 14.01 9.68
N HIS A 209 2.27 12.68 9.70
CA HIS A 209 1.14 11.82 10.02
C HIS A 209 0.61 12.12 11.43
N GLU A 210 -0.70 12.26 11.59
CA GLU A 210 -1.33 12.67 12.85
C GLU A 210 -1.06 11.67 14.00
N GLU A 211 -0.86 10.40 13.64
CA GLU A 211 -0.60 9.30 14.56
C GLU A 211 0.89 9.12 14.93
N ASN A 212 1.78 10.00 14.47
CA ASN A 212 3.18 9.98 14.90
C ASN A 212 3.30 10.41 16.37
N GLU A 213 3.95 9.58 17.20
CA GLU A 213 4.17 9.87 18.64
C GLU A 213 4.91 11.20 18.86
N LEU A 214 5.90 11.47 18.00
CA LEU A 214 6.72 12.67 18.04
C LEU A 214 6.88 13.23 16.64
N ILE A 215 6.48 14.48 16.46
CA ILE A 215 6.77 15.26 15.27
C ILE A 215 7.86 16.26 15.63
N MET A 216 9.01 16.15 14.97
CA MET A 216 10.15 17.05 15.16
C MET A 216 9.73 18.51 14.90
N PRO A 217 10.19 19.49 15.69
CA PRO A 217 9.86 20.91 15.51
C PRO A 217 10.09 21.41 14.08
N GLU A 218 11.17 20.97 13.43
CA GLU A 218 11.52 21.33 12.06
C GLU A 218 10.45 20.88 11.06
N ILE A 219 9.90 19.67 11.25
CA ILE A 219 8.80 19.14 10.43
C ILE A 219 7.52 19.96 10.66
N LYS A 220 7.26 20.37 11.92
CA LYS A 220 6.09 21.22 12.24
C LYS A 220 6.20 22.58 11.54
N ASP A 221 7.38 23.17 11.51
CA ASP A 221 7.61 24.47 10.88
C ASP A 221 7.47 24.40 9.36
N ILE A 222 7.99 23.33 8.73
CA ILE A 222 7.74 23.02 7.32
C ILE A 222 6.23 22.90 7.06
N ALA A 223 5.52 22.05 7.80
CA ALA A 223 4.08 21.86 7.63
C ALA A 223 3.27 23.17 7.75
N ARG A 224 3.63 24.05 8.69
CA ARG A 224 3.02 25.38 8.85
C ARG A 224 3.24 26.30 7.65
N GLN A 225 4.43 26.26 7.03
CA GLN A 225 4.73 27.05 5.83
C GLN A 225 3.94 26.55 4.60
N HIS A 226 3.68 25.25 4.50
CA HIS A 226 3.01 24.63 3.36
C HIS A 226 1.48 24.69 3.34
N HIS A 227 0.82 25.06 4.44
CA HIS A 227 -0.63 25.38 4.44
C HIS A 227 -1.00 26.53 3.48
N LYS A 228 -0.02 27.25 2.91
CA LYS A 228 -0.20 28.42 2.04
C LYS A 228 0.07 28.20 0.54
N GLN A 229 0.55 27.02 0.09
CA GLN A 229 0.82 26.79 -1.34
C GLN A 229 0.29 25.42 -1.82
N LYS A 230 -0.88 25.45 -2.45
CA LYS A 230 -1.43 24.32 -3.22
C LYS A 230 -0.74 24.26 -4.59
N VAL A 231 -0.11 23.14 -4.92
CA VAL A 231 0.25 22.81 -6.30
C VAL A 231 -0.44 21.50 -6.65
N THR A 232 -1.15 21.51 -7.77
CA THR A 232 -2.01 20.42 -8.24
C THR A 232 -1.23 19.55 -9.22
N ILE A 233 -0.98 18.28 -8.86
CA ILE A 233 -0.52 17.27 -9.82
C ILE A 233 -1.76 16.58 -10.39
N HIS A 234 -2.00 16.75 -11.70
CA HIS A 234 -3.09 16.07 -12.40
C HIS A 234 -2.61 14.70 -12.89
N LEU A 235 -3.00 13.63 -12.20
CA LEU A 235 -2.92 12.28 -12.76
C LEU A 235 -4.16 12.05 -13.64
N HIS A 236 -3.97 12.05 -14.96
CA HIS A 236 -5.07 11.80 -15.90
C HIS A 236 -5.45 10.31 -15.90
N GLY A 237 -6.54 9.98 -15.23
CA GLY A 237 -7.26 8.71 -15.41
C GLY A 237 -8.23 8.79 -16.59
N SER A 238 -8.39 7.68 -17.33
CA SER A 238 -9.24 7.56 -18.52
C SER A 238 -10.75 7.72 -18.27
N GLN A 239 -11.18 8.01 -17.04
CA GLN A 239 -12.59 8.23 -16.68
C GLN A 239 -12.85 9.54 -15.91
N GLY A 240 -12.04 10.59 -16.13
CA GLY A 240 -12.38 11.95 -15.70
C GLY A 240 -12.32 12.21 -14.18
N LYS A 241 -11.93 11.23 -13.36
CA LYS A 241 -11.58 11.45 -11.95
C LYS A 241 -10.12 11.88 -11.86
N SER A 242 -9.89 13.15 -11.51
CA SER A 242 -8.58 13.68 -11.16
C SER A 242 -8.28 13.32 -9.70
N PHE A 243 -7.19 12.59 -9.45
CA PHE A 243 -6.70 12.41 -8.08
C PHE A 243 -5.70 13.51 -7.76
N PHE A 244 -5.94 14.21 -6.66
CA PHE A 244 -5.10 15.30 -6.19
C PHE A 244 -4.00 14.74 -5.30
N VAL A 245 -2.75 14.78 -5.77
CA VAL A 245 -1.58 14.65 -4.90
C VAL A 245 -1.00 16.04 -4.72
N SER A 246 -1.16 16.60 -3.52
CA SER A 246 -0.67 17.93 -3.16
C SER A 246 0.69 17.78 -2.48
N CYS A 247 1.77 18.14 -3.18
CA CYS A 247 3.01 18.47 -2.48
C CYS A 247 3.87 19.42 -3.31
N LYS A 248 4.42 20.43 -2.64
CA LYS A 248 5.47 21.29 -3.16
C LYS A 248 6.65 21.17 -2.19
N ILE A 249 7.79 20.73 -2.72
CA ILE A 249 9.16 20.97 -2.22
C ILE A 249 9.74 19.93 -1.24
N PHE A 250 10.81 19.26 -1.70
CA PHE A 250 12.09 19.16 -1.00
C PHE A 250 13.23 19.50 -1.98
N SER A 251 13.79 20.71 -1.93
CA SER A 251 15.03 21.05 -2.65
C SER A 251 16.22 21.27 -1.71
N SER A 252 16.11 20.94 -0.42
CA SER A 252 17.14 21.26 0.57
C SER A 252 17.39 20.18 1.64
N PHE A 253 16.96 18.94 1.42
CA PHE A 253 17.33 17.80 2.27
C PHE A 253 17.81 16.61 1.42
N PHE A 254 18.81 16.86 0.57
CA PHE A 254 19.75 15.85 0.07
C PHE A 254 21.10 16.53 -0.14
#